data_AF-A0A7Y3I4F4-F1
#
_entry.id   AF-A0A7Y3I4F4-F1
#
_cell.length_a   1.000
_cell.length_b   1.000
_cell.length_c   1.000
_cell.angle_alpha   90.00
_cell.angle_beta   90.00
_cell.angle_gamma   90.00
#
_symmetry.space_group_name_H-M   'P 1'
#
loop_
_entity.id
_entity.type
_entity.pdbx_description
1 polymer ?
#
loop_
_entity_poly.entity_id
_entity_poly.type
_entity_poly.pdbx_seq_one_letter_code
_entity_poly.pdbx_strand_id
1 'polypeptide(L)'
;MLDRMASRTSHSEGLGGPLAMYAGMAIAFIATIVFAVVAARSVPRTEVGAGVLARNPPSGLEARPAGAGVRATIEGGGVTVTRSLPALAFRLEPDETLDARVPPGPFTATLTIAPPVGRSVMTRLGAHLQNGQLTVRRGDVVVLADAAGPDARLALSSPALPVRVDPGVPLTYEFTRTGDGPAVLRAMWQPLDSLSPLPLPTGGAPLSDEPAQQGRRLVQRAHCVGCHQSGDATRQTLLALHPGPGLDDLGTRVRPQWLRGWLADPSRHADGTRMPDLAHGGHLDAEAIEDLVHFLIGPATLPDTLPADAALARTGAWLYDRVGCFACHGPLGDEASADAGDAWRSYAPLGPLARKYSIESLAAFLADPLASRPNGLMPDQQLEPTESRALATFLLQWERERAAGRRPDAVASFRFDPARAVRGAARFADVGCAACHDRTAVRSTPIASALVAPAFETLPGDGGCLAATPPAGVPDYGFDPYEREAIAAYLTRAAAGPAVATPLDDLALHLEQLACTACHAYQGALGPGPAVTRLFATEGEA
;
A
#
# COMPACT_ATOMS: atom_id res chain seq x y z
N MET A 1 -38.78 -53.14 -40.86
CA MET A 1 -39.92 -53.73 -41.61
C MET A 1 -40.96 -52.62 -41.73
N LEU A 2 -40.65 -51.63 -42.57
CA LEU A 2 -41.18 -51.43 -43.92
C LEU A 2 -42.43 -50.55 -43.88
N ASP A 3 -42.45 -49.59 -44.81
CA ASP A 3 -43.46 -48.58 -45.14
C ASP A 3 -43.37 -47.22 -44.41
N ARG A 4 -43.19 -46.06 -45.07
CA ARG A 4 -43.14 -45.71 -46.50
C ARG A 4 -42.39 -44.37 -46.67
N MET A 5 -41.37 -44.38 -47.51
CA MET A 5 -40.87 -43.21 -48.24
C MET A 5 -41.21 -43.41 -49.72
N ALA A 6 -41.81 -42.43 -50.38
CA ALA A 6 -41.50 -41.99 -51.75
C ALA A 6 -42.67 -41.23 -52.42
N SER A 7 -42.47 -39.95 -52.68
CA SER A 7 -42.82 -39.29 -53.95
C SER A 7 -41.97 -38.01 -54.06
N ARG A 8 -40.75 -38.13 -54.60
CA ARG A 8 -40.38 -37.87 -55.99
C ARG A 8 -40.69 -36.44 -56.46
N THR A 9 -39.58 -35.71 -56.49
CA THR A 9 -39.23 -34.51 -57.25
C THR A 9 -39.37 -34.68 -58.76
N SER A 10 -39.69 -33.59 -59.46
CA SER A 10 -39.46 -33.41 -60.90
C SER A 10 -39.21 -31.93 -61.24
N HIS A 11 -38.09 -31.69 -61.92
CA HIS A 11 -37.79 -30.61 -62.89
C HIS A 11 -37.92 -29.14 -62.44
N SER A 12 -36.83 -28.42 -62.16
CA SER A 12 -35.84 -27.80 -63.09
C SER A 12 -36.45 -26.74 -64.02
N GLU A 13 -36.31 -25.46 -63.66
CA GLU A 13 -35.55 -24.45 -64.44
C GLU A 13 -35.60 -23.06 -63.79
N GLY A 14 -34.45 -22.38 -63.78
CA GLY A 14 -34.33 -20.91 -63.83
C GLY A 14 -34.37 -20.14 -62.51
N LEU A 15 -33.20 -19.70 -62.03
CA LEU A 15 -32.94 -18.31 -61.59
C LEU A 15 -31.47 -18.16 -61.16
N GLY A 16 -30.72 -17.40 -61.96
CA GLY A 16 -29.41 -16.89 -61.60
C GLY A 16 -29.51 -15.70 -60.65
N GLY A 17 -28.51 -15.58 -59.79
CA GLY A 17 -28.27 -14.48 -58.85
C GLY A 17 -28.82 -14.78 -57.44
N PRO A 18 -28.07 -14.60 -56.32
CA PRO A 18 -26.86 -13.78 -56.15
C PRO A 18 -25.77 -14.45 -55.26
N LEU A 19 -24.75 -15.06 -55.86
CA LEU A 19 -23.53 -15.48 -55.14
C LEU A 19 -22.38 -14.45 -55.20
N ALA A 20 -22.61 -13.32 -55.88
CA ALA A 20 -21.66 -12.21 -55.98
C ALA A 20 -21.87 -11.10 -54.92
N MET A 21 -22.90 -11.18 -54.08
CA MET A 21 -23.23 -10.13 -53.11
C MET A 21 -22.66 -10.39 -51.69
N TYR A 22 -22.22 -11.61 -51.39
CA TYR A 22 -21.62 -11.94 -50.08
C TYR A 22 -20.08 -11.93 -50.04
N ALA A 23 -19.40 -11.82 -51.19
CA ALA A 23 -17.93 -11.70 -51.24
C ALA A 23 -17.43 -10.24 -51.13
N GLY A 24 -18.29 -9.24 -51.41
CA GLY A 24 -17.92 -7.82 -51.35
C GLY A 24 -17.94 -7.21 -49.94
N MET A 25 -18.68 -7.79 -49.00
CA MET A 25 -18.83 -7.23 -47.64
C MET A 25 -17.71 -7.66 -46.66
N ALA A 26 -16.96 -8.72 -46.99
CA ALA A 26 -15.86 -9.22 -46.16
C ALA A 26 -14.52 -8.47 -46.40
N ILE A 27 -14.35 -7.83 -47.56
CA ILE A 27 -13.09 -7.16 -47.94
C ILE A 27 -13.05 -5.69 -47.45
N ALA A 28 -14.21 -5.06 -47.25
CA ALA A 28 -14.29 -3.69 -46.71
C ALA A 28 -14.06 -3.61 -45.18
N PHE A 29 -14.26 -4.69 -44.42
CA PHE A 29 -14.10 -4.68 -42.96
C PHE A 29 -12.64 -4.89 -42.52
N ILE A 30 -11.83 -5.54 -43.35
CA ILE A 30 -10.40 -5.81 -43.05
C ILE A 30 -9.52 -4.60 -43.41
N ALA A 31 -9.90 -3.80 -44.42
CA ALA A 31 -9.13 -2.61 -44.81
C ALA A 31 -9.19 -1.46 -43.79
N THR A 32 -10.28 -1.33 -43.02
CA THR A 32 -10.44 -0.29 -42.00
C THR A 32 -9.61 -0.57 -40.73
N ILE A 33 -9.35 -1.84 -40.42
CA ILE A 33 -8.58 -2.24 -39.24
C ILE A 33 -7.07 -2.08 -39.49
N VAL A 34 -6.60 -2.27 -40.72
CA VAL A 34 -5.16 -2.15 -41.05
C VAL A 34 -4.73 -0.67 -41.16
N PHE A 35 -5.61 0.25 -41.58
CA PHE A 35 -5.27 1.68 -41.62
C PHE A 35 -5.33 2.38 -40.24
N ALA A 36 -6.07 1.82 -39.27
CA ALA A 36 -6.08 2.32 -37.90
C ALA A 36 -4.82 1.92 -37.09
N VAL A 37 -4.08 0.89 -37.52
CA VAL A 37 -2.90 0.37 -36.81
C VAL A 37 -1.58 0.97 -37.30
N VAL A 38 -1.54 1.61 -38.48
CA VAL A 38 -0.29 2.14 -39.07
C VAL A 38 -0.11 3.66 -38.91
N ALA A 39 -1.15 4.42 -38.57
CA ALA A 39 -1.07 5.87 -38.35
C ALA A 39 -0.74 6.30 -36.90
N ALA A 40 -0.37 5.37 -36.02
CA ALA A 40 -0.04 5.64 -34.61
C ALA A 40 1.48 5.75 -34.34
N ARG A 41 2.28 6.17 -35.34
CA ARG A 41 3.73 6.40 -35.18
C ARG A 41 4.14 7.76 -35.72
N SER A 42 3.90 8.81 -34.92
CA SER A 42 4.75 10.00 -34.74
C SER A 42 3.93 11.14 -34.12
N VAL A 43 3.80 11.14 -32.79
CA VAL A 43 3.35 12.31 -32.03
C VAL A 43 4.54 12.76 -31.17
N PRO A 44 4.93 14.05 -31.19
CA PRO A 44 6.05 14.56 -30.42
C PRO A 44 5.84 14.35 -28.91
N ARG A 45 6.90 13.93 -28.22
CA ARG A 45 6.97 13.78 -26.76
C ARG A 45 6.96 15.14 -26.08
N THR A 46 5.78 15.69 -25.83
CA THR A 46 5.56 16.74 -24.84
C THR A 46 4.13 16.62 -24.33
N GLU A 47 3.94 15.71 -23.37
CA GLU A 47 2.84 15.70 -22.39
C GLU A 47 3.04 14.47 -21.50
N VAL A 48 3.97 14.56 -20.54
CA VAL A 48 3.97 13.69 -19.35
C VAL A 48 2.89 14.27 -18.44
N GLY A 49 1.63 14.01 -18.80
CA GLY A 49 0.45 14.43 -18.05
C GLY A 49 0.07 13.38 -17.02
N ALA A 50 0.25 13.72 -15.74
CA ALA A 50 -0.59 13.36 -14.58
C ALA A 50 -1.55 12.15 -14.72
N GLY A 51 -1.03 10.96 -15.01
CA GLY A 51 -1.87 9.83 -15.42
C GLY A 51 -1.43 8.46 -14.94
N VAL A 52 -0.66 8.34 -13.84
CA VAL A 52 -0.39 7.06 -13.14
C VAL A 52 -0.08 7.32 -11.66
N LEU A 53 -0.94 8.08 -10.95
CA LEU A 53 -0.81 8.29 -9.49
C LEU A 53 -1.68 7.32 -8.66
N ALA A 54 -2.20 6.29 -9.31
CA ALA A 54 -2.84 5.17 -8.65
C ALA A 54 -2.45 3.92 -9.45
N ARG A 55 -1.88 2.90 -8.79
CA ARG A 55 -2.43 1.58 -9.07
C ARG A 55 -3.87 1.70 -8.63
N ASN A 56 -4.75 2.01 -9.59
CA ASN A 56 -6.17 2.10 -9.35
C ASN A 56 -6.59 0.86 -8.55
N PRO A 57 -7.43 0.98 -7.51
CA PRO A 57 -8.34 -0.12 -7.22
C PRO A 57 -8.96 -0.44 -8.59
N PRO A 58 -8.79 -1.66 -9.09
CA PRO A 58 -9.14 -1.95 -10.47
C PRO A 58 -10.65 -1.66 -10.67
N SER A 59 -10.99 -1.43 -11.93
CA SER A 59 -12.13 -0.76 -12.59
C SER A 59 -13.56 -0.76 -12.00
N GLY A 60 -13.82 -1.15 -10.75
CA GLY A 60 -15.16 -1.29 -10.19
C GLY A 60 -15.49 -0.43 -8.96
N LEU A 61 -14.51 0.07 -8.20
CA LEU A 61 -14.74 0.91 -7.01
C LEU A 61 -13.87 2.16 -7.06
N GLU A 62 -14.38 3.24 -7.66
CA GLU A 62 -13.68 4.53 -7.79
C GLU A 62 -13.41 5.15 -6.42
N ALA A 63 -12.15 5.17 -5.96
CA ALA A 63 -11.76 5.98 -4.81
C ALA A 63 -12.12 7.45 -5.04
N ARG A 64 -12.44 8.22 -3.98
CA ARG A 64 -12.69 9.66 -4.15
C ARG A 64 -11.45 10.33 -4.78
N PRO A 65 -11.61 11.07 -5.89
CA PRO A 65 -10.46 11.67 -6.56
C PRO A 65 -9.77 12.69 -5.64
N ALA A 66 -8.45 12.80 -5.79
CA ALA A 66 -7.70 13.85 -5.13
C ALA A 66 -8.13 15.23 -5.67
N GLY A 67 -8.26 16.22 -4.79
CA GLY A 67 -8.44 17.61 -5.17
C GLY A 67 -7.13 18.29 -5.57
N ALA A 68 -7.18 19.62 -5.70
CA ALA A 68 -5.99 20.43 -5.99
C ALA A 68 -5.06 20.63 -4.77
N GLY A 69 -5.57 20.36 -3.56
CA GLY A 69 -4.88 20.56 -2.28
C GLY A 69 -4.25 21.93 -2.11
N VAL A 70 -3.03 21.93 -1.59
CA VAL A 70 -2.21 23.11 -1.36
C VAL A 70 -1.02 23.08 -2.30
N ARG A 71 -0.83 24.11 -3.12
CA ARG A 71 0.43 24.31 -3.83
C ARG A 71 1.41 24.99 -2.89
N ALA A 72 2.47 24.30 -2.52
CA ALA A 72 3.53 24.83 -1.66
C ALA A 72 4.76 25.17 -2.50
N THR A 73 5.29 26.38 -2.33
CA THR A 73 6.64 26.74 -2.76
C THR A 73 7.46 27.03 -1.52
N ILE A 74 8.54 26.29 -1.31
CA ILE A 74 9.38 26.32 -0.12
C ILE A 74 10.78 26.77 -0.52
N GLU A 75 11.28 27.81 0.13
CA GLU A 75 12.58 28.42 -0.14
C GLU A 75 13.41 28.42 1.15
N GLY A 76 14.55 27.74 1.13
CA GLY A 76 15.43 27.64 2.30
C GLY A 76 16.80 27.07 1.92
N GLY A 77 17.86 27.56 2.56
CA GLY A 77 19.22 27.09 2.30
C GLY A 77 19.70 27.22 0.84
N GLY A 78 19.17 28.19 0.09
CA GLY A 78 19.49 28.38 -1.33
C GLY A 78 18.78 27.42 -2.29
N VAL A 79 17.83 26.63 -1.80
CA VAL A 79 17.01 25.70 -2.60
C VAL A 79 15.57 26.20 -2.63
N THR A 80 14.95 26.15 -3.81
CA THR A 80 13.51 26.37 -4.00
C THR A 80 12.86 25.09 -4.47
N VAL A 81 11.79 24.68 -3.79
CA VAL A 81 11.02 23.47 -4.10
C VAL A 81 9.56 23.83 -4.26
N THR A 82 8.91 23.28 -5.28
CA THR A 82 7.45 23.32 -5.39
C THR A 82 6.89 21.91 -5.24
N ARG A 83 5.85 21.75 -4.43
CA ARG A 83 5.16 20.48 -4.20
C ARG A 83 3.67 20.67 -3.92
N SER A 84 2.89 19.61 -4.03
CA SER A 84 1.50 19.56 -3.60
C SER A 84 1.42 18.97 -2.19
N LEU A 85 0.64 19.59 -1.31
CA LEU A 85 0.36 19.08 0.02
C LEU A 85 -1.15 18.80 0.16
N PRO A 86 -1.54 17.70 0.81
CA PRO A 86 -2.95 17.41 1.03
C PRO A 86 -3.58 18.34 2.07
N ALA A 87 -2.79 18.94 2.97
CA ALA A 87 -3.27 19.84 4.01
C ALA A 87 -2.36 21.07 4.15
N LEU A 88 -2.93 22.20 4.58
CA LEU A 88 -2.16 23.37 5.03
C LEU A 88 -2.02 23.28 6.56
N ALA A 89 -1.28 22.27 6.97
CA ALA A 89 -1.02 22.00 8.37
C ALA A 89 0.31 21.25 8.51
N PHE A 90 1.18 21.74 9.40
CA PHE A 90 2.39 21.05 9.80
C PHE A 90 2.81 21.45 11.22
N ARG A 91 3.53 20.53 11.84
CA ARG A 91 4.38 20.77 13.01
C ARG A 91 5.76 20.25 12.64
N LEU A 92 6.79 21.05 12.93
CA LEU A 92 8.18 20.71 12.72
C LEU A 92 8.94 20.91 14.02
N GLU A 93 9.75 19.93 14.41
CA GLU A 93 10.79 20.07 15.41
C GLU A 93 12.01 20.84 14.83
N PRO A 94 12.97 21.28 15.67
CA PRO A 94 14.06 22.17 15.24
C PRO A 94 14.88 21.65 14.04
N ASP A 95 15.08 20.34 13.97
CA ASP A 95 15.88 19.62 12.97
C ASP A 95 15.05 19.06 11.80
N GLU A 96 13.76 19.38 11.73
CA GLU A 96 12.85 18.94 10.67
C GLU A 96 12.59 20.02 9.61
N THR A 97 12.12 19.60 8.45
CA THR A 97 11.81 20.46 7.30
C THR A 97 10.51 20.03 6.60
N LEU A 98 9.96 20.88 5.74
CA LEU A 98 8.76 20.57 4.93
C LEU A 98 9.06 19.67 3.72
N ASP A 99 10.31 19.65 3.25
CA ASP A 99 10.76 18.82 2.13
C ASP A 99 12.24 18.49 2.30
N ALA A 100 12.62 17.21 2.16
CA ALA A 100 14.00 16.77 2.42
C ALA A 100 15.04 17.32 1.42
N ARG A 101 14.65 18.13 0.41
CA ARG A 101 15.58 18.88 -0.45
C ARG A 101 15.97 20.22 0.17
N VAL A 102 15.13 20.73 1.08
CA VAL A 102 15.34 21.98 1.79
C VAL A 102 15.97 21.64 3.14
N PRO A 103 17.15 22.17 3.49
CA PRO A 103 17.78 21.86 4.77
C PRO A 103 16.91 22.34 5.94
N PRO A 104 17.01 21.69 7.12
CA PRO A 104 16.38 22.19 8.34
C PRO A 104 16.85 23.61 8.68
N GLY A 105 15.99 24.35 9.38
CA GLY A 105 16.28 25.72 9.82
C GLY A 105 15.36 26.75 9.17
N PRO A 106 15.85 27.98 8.92
CA PRO A 106 15.04 29.05 8.37
C PRO A 106 14.59 28.74 6.93
N PHE A 107 13.30 28.92 6.67
CA PHE A 107 12.71 28.83 5.33
C PHE A 107 11.51 29.75 5.21
N THR A 108 11.15 30.08 3.98
CA THR A 108 9.86 30.69 3.64
C THR A 108 9.03 29.70 2.84
N ALA A 109 7.76 29.55 3.19
CA ALA A 109 6.80 28.71 2.49
C ALA A 109 5.61 29.55 2.03
N THR A 110 5.39 29.59 0.72
CA THR A 110 4.20 30.17 0.09
C THR A 110 3.23 29.04 -0.22
N LEU A 111 2.11 29.02 0.49
CA LEU A 111 1.09 27.97 0.47
C LEU A 111 -0.20 28.53 -0.15
N THR A 112 -0.52 28.11 -1.36
CA THR A 112 -1.68 28.58 -2.09
C THR A 112 -2.77 27.52 -2.16
N ILE A 113 -3.99 27.91 -1.79
CA ILE A 113 -5.18 27.06 -1.85
C ILE A 113 -6.21 27.70 -2.78
N ALA A 114 -6.77 26.90 -3.67
CA ALA A 114 -8.03 27.23 -4.35
C ALA A 114 -9.17 26.88 -3.39
N PRO A 115 -9.94 27.86 -2.88
CA PRO A 115 -11.00 27.53 -1.93
C PRO A 115 -12.04 26.57 -2.58
N PRO A 116 -12.68 25.67 -1.79
CA PRO A 116 -13.63 24.67 -2.28
C PRO A 116 -15.00 25.26 -2.68
N VAL A 117 -15.46 25.00 -3.92
CA VAL A 117 -16.65 25.62 -4.55
C VAL A 117 -17.89 25.60 -3.62
N GLY A 118 -18.59 26.75 -3.51
CA GLY A 118 -19.65 26.90 -2.50
C GLY A 118 -20.18 28.32 -2.29
N ARG A 119 -21.19 28.43 -1.42
CA ARG A 119 -21.84 29.70 -1.07
C ARG A 119 -20.88 30.61 -0.29
N SER A 120 -20.97 31.91 -0.54
CA SER A 120 -20.22 32.91 0.22
C SER A 120 -20.63 32.87 1.69
N VAL A 121 -19.66 32.70 2.57
CA VAL A 121 -19.86 32.86 4.02
C VAL A 121 -18.94 33.96 4.54
N MET A 122 -19.45 34.78 5.45
CA MET A 122 -18.61 35.72 6.19
C MET A 122 -17.76 34.91 7.16
N THR A 123 -16.44 34.96 6.99
CA THR A 123 -15.51 34.11 7.72
C THR A 123 -14.32 34.93 8.22
N ARG A 124 -13.77 34.54 9.36
CA ARG A 124 -12.41 34.95 9.75
C ARG A 124 -11.43 33.91 9.25
N LEU A 125 -10.39 34.34 8.55
CA LEU A 125 -9.29 33.49 8.11
C LEU A 125 -8.14 33.62 9.09
N GLY A 126 -7.43 32.53 9.35
CA GLY A 126 -6.34 32.57 10.30
C GLY A 126 -5.52 31.31 10.34
N ALA A 127 -4.74 31.17 11.41
CA ALA A 127 -3.94 29.98 11.66
C ALA A 127 -3.60 29.82 13.14
N HIS A 128 -3.40 28.57 13.57
CA HIS A 128 -2.51 28.32 14.71
C HIS A 128 -1.07 28.51 14.26
N LEU A 129 -0.33 29.33 14.99
CA LEU A 129 1.02 29.77 14.65
C LEU A 129 1.95 29.62 15.85
N GLN A 130 3.16 29.12 15.63
CA GLN A 130 4.26 29.04 16.59
C GLN A 130 5.60 29.25 15.87
N ASN A 131 6.50 30.02 16.46
CA ASN A 131 7.86 30.31 15.97
C ASN A 131 7.93 30.64 14.47
N GLY A 132 7.23 31.70 14.06
CA GLY A 132 7.28 32.17 12.69
C GLY A 132 6.42 33.40 12.43
N GLN A 133 6.64 33.98 11.26
CA GLN A 133 5.86 35.09 10.72
C GLN A 133 4.87 34.56 9.68
N LEU A 134 3.66 35.07 9.68
CA LEU A 134 2.59 34.66 8.77
C LEU A 134 1.95 35.88 8.11
N THR A 135 1.86 35.85 6.78
CA THR A 135 0.97 36.74 6.03
C THR A 135 -0.06 35.90 5.28
N VAL A 136 -1.35 36.21 5.48
CA VAL A 136 -2.46 35.60 4.74
C VAL A 136 -3.01 36.64 3.76
N ARG A 137 -3.11 36.24 2.49
CA ARG A 137 -3.69 37.03 1.41
C ARG A 137 -4.91 36.35 0.80
N ARG A 138 -5.85 37.17 0.36
CA ARG A 138 -6.94 36.80 -0.55
C ARG A 138 -6.71 37.55 -1.85
N GLY A 139 -6.15 36.87 -2.84
CA GLY A 139 -5.64 37.53 -4.05
C GLY A 139 -4.49 38.46 -3.65
N ASP A 140 -4.58 39.73 -4.02
CA ASP A 140 -3.54 40.72 -3.68
C ASP A 140 -3.76 41.40 -2.32
N VAL A 141 -4.89 41.12 -1.65
CA VAL A 141 -5.26 41.79 -0.39
C VAL A 141 -4.73 41.01 0.81
N VAL A 142 -3.90 41.65 1.63
CA VAL A 142 -3.49 41.12 2.94
C VAL A 142 -4.68 41.17 3.90
N VAL A 143 -5.07 40.02 4.44
CA VAL A 143 -6.20 39.87 5.38
C VAL A 143 -5.76 39.57 6.80
N LEU A 144 -4.53 39.08 6.98
CA LEU A 144 -3.88 38.86 8.26
C LEU A 144 -2.37 38.97 8.06
N ALA A 145 -1.70 39.70 8.94
CA ALA A 145 -0.25 39.69 9.07
C ALA A 145 0.06 39.56 10.56
N ASP A 146 0.78 38.51 10.94
CA ASP A 146 1.02 38.20 12.34
C ASP A 146 2.35 37.48 12.56
N ALA A 147 2.82 37.42 13.80
CA ALA A 147 4.02 36.69 14.20
C ALA A 147 3.85 36.04 15.56
N ALA A 148 4.27 34.79 15.71
CA ALA A 148 4.25 34.08 16.98
C ALA A 148 5.67 33.73 17.44
N GLY A 149 5.90 33.85 18.75
CA GLY A 149 7.09 33.34 19.41
C GLY A 149 6.93 31.85 19.81
N PRO A 150 7.55 31.42 20.91
CA PRO A 150 7.62 30.01 21.28
C PRO A 150 6.28 29.40 21.72
N ASP A 151 5.32 30.21 22.16
CA ASP A 151 4.00 29.73 22.53
C ASP A 151 3.05 29.73 21.34
N ALA A 152 2.48 28.56 21.03
CA ALA A 152 1.50 28.44 19.96
C ALA A 152 0.24 29.24 20.29
N ARG A 153 -0.24 30.04 19.33
CA ARG A 153 -1.49 30.80 19.47
C ARG A 153 -2.31 30.82 18.19
N LEU A 154 -3.60 31.08 18.35
CA LEU A 154 -4.50 31.29 17.23
C LEU A 154 -4.50 32.78 16.84
N ALA A 155 -4.27 33.05 15.55
CA ALA A 155 -4.45 34.36 14.93
C ALA A 155 -5.63 34.30 13.95
N LEU A 156 -6.53 35.29 13.98
CA LEU A 156 -7.70 35.38 13.09
C LEU A 156 -7.79 36.80 12.51
N SER A 157 -8.23 36.90 11.25
CA SER A 157 -8.47 38.17 10.57
C SER A 157 -9.60 38.96 11.25
N SER A 158 -9.46 40.28 11.26
CA SER A 158 -10.51 41.20 11.69
C SER A 158 -10.56 42.41 10.75
N PRO A 159 -11.75 42.79 10.23
CA PRO A 159 -13.05 42.15 10.43
C PRO A 159 -13.15 40.77 9.73
N ALA A 160 -14.28 40.07 9.95
CA ALA A 160 -14.61 38.91 9.11
C ALA A 160 -14.84 39.39 7.66
N LEU A 161 -14.48 38.54 6.70
CA LEU A 161 -14.50 38.87 5.27
C LEU A 161 -15.39 37.88 4.52
N PRO A 162 -16.06 38.32 3.43
CA PRO A 162 -16.81 37.40 2.58
C PRO A 162 -15.84 36.50 1.81
N VAL A 163 -15.84 35.21 2.14
CA VAL A 163 -15.10 34.22 1.37
C VAL A 163 -16.07 33.57 0.40
N ARG A 164 -16.09 34.07 -0.85
CA ARG A 164 -16.77 33.46 -2.00
C ARG A 164 -15.94 32.31 -2.55
N VAL A 165 -16.64 31.26 -2.97
CA VAL A 165 -16.02 30.16 -3.66
C VAL A 165 -16.64 29.90 -5.03
N ASP A 166 -16.53 30.91 -5.91
CA ASP A 166 -16.42 30.74 -7.38
C ASP A 166 -16.25 32.10 -8.11
N PRO A 167 -15.39 32.21 -9.14
CA PRO A 167 -14.12 31.49 -9.24
C PRO A 167 -13.23 32.07 -8.16
N GLY A 168 -13.05 31.28 -7.10
CA GLY A 168 -12.56 31.76 -5.80
C GLY A 168 -11.21 32.45 -5.92
N VAL A 169 -11.15 33.70 -5.46
CA VAL A 169 -9.90 34.42 -5.29
C VAL A 169 -8.98 33.56 -4.41
N PRO A 170 -7.76 33.20 -4.87
CA PRO A 170 -6.90 32.26 -4.16
C PRO A 170 -6.56 32.78 -2.76
N LEU A 171 -6.41 31.85 -1.83
CA LEU A 171 -5.88 32.14 -0.50
C LEU A 171 -4.40 31.76 -0.48
N THR A 172 -3.54 32.70 -0.11
CA THR A 172 -2.10 32.49 -0.03
C THR A 172 -1.64 32.73 1.41
N TYR A 173 -0.97 31.74 1.98
CA TYR A 173 -0.34 31.81 3.29
C TYR A 173 1.17 31.82 3.07
N GLU A 174 1.81 32.95 3.35
CA GLU A 174 3.26 33.09 3.36
C GLU A 174 3.75 32.94 4.80
N PHE A 175 4.43 31.84 5.08
CA PHE A 175 4.98 31.55 6.39
C PHE A 175 6.51 31.59 6.34
N THR A 176 7.13 32.37 7.23
CA THR A 176 8.58 32.40 7.38
C THR A 176 8.95 31.81 8.74
N ARG A 177 9.69 30.70 8.71
CA ARG A 177 10.30 30.09 9.88
C ARG A 177 11.61 30.79 10.20
N THR A 178 11.82 31.15 11.46
CA THR A 178 13.06 31.79 11.91
C THR A 178 14.20 30.79 12.15
N GLY A 179 13.87 29.53 12.44
CA GLY A 179 14.83 28.43 12.67
C GLY A 179 15.00 28.03 14.14
N ASP A 180 14.53 28.86 15.07
CA ASP A 180 14.62 28.60 16.51
C ASP A 180 13.40 27.81 17.02
N GLY A 181 13.64 26.58 17.47
CA GLY A 181 12.60 25.77 18.12
C GLY A 181 11.57 25.13 17.18
N PRO A 182 10.51 24.54 17.75
CA PRO A 182 9.45 23.90 16.97
C PRO A 182 8.59 24.95 16.27
N ALA A 183 8.22 24.70 15.01
CA ALA A 183 7.37 25.56 14.21
C ALA A 183 6.02 24.89 13.95
N VAL A 184 4.93 25.63 14.10
CA VAL A 184 3.57 25.15 13.82
C VAL A 184 2.87 26.14 12.91
N LEU A 185 2.26 25.61 11.85
CA LEU A 185 1.28 26.31 11.05
C LEU A 185 0.12 25.37 10.80
N ARG A 186 -1.09 25.77 11.18
CA ARG A 186 -2.34 25.11 10.77
C ARG A 186 -3.33 26.16 10.34
N ALA A 187 -3.68 26.19 9.05
CA ALA A 187 -4.69 27.13 8.57
C ALA A 187 -6.05 26.84 9.21
N MET A 188 -6.70 27.91 9.67
CA MET A 188 -7.98 27.90 10.34
C MET A 188 -8.95 28.85 9.62
N TRP A 189 -10.23 28.53 9.69
CA TRP A 189 -11.31 29.42 9.30
C TRP A 189 -12.41 29.42 10.35
N GLN A 190 -13.13 30.53 10.49
CA GLN A 190 -14.24 30.65 11.42
C GLN A 190 -15.40 31.37 10.74
N PRO A 191 -16.39 30.63 10.23
CA PRO A 191 -17.67 31.20 9.82
C PRO A 191 -18.29 32.01 10.97
N LEU A 192 -18.96 33.12 10.67
CA LEU A 192 -19.57 33.97 11.72
C LEU A 192 -20.65 33.26 12.54
N ASP A 193 -21.29 32.24 11.97
CA ASP A 193 -22.25 31.35 12.61
C ASP A 193 -21.60 30.19 13.38
N SER A 194 -20.27 30.02 13.28
CA SER A 194 -19.52 29.03 14.03
C SER A 194 -18.98 29.59 15.35
N LEU A 195 -19.28 28.91 16.45
CA LEU A 195 -18.75 29.24 17.77
C LEU A 195 -17.25 28.94 17.90
N SER A 196 -16.68 28.13 17.00
CA SER A 196 -15.28 27.72 17.08
C SER A 196 -14.59 27.75 15.71
N PRO A 197 -13.32 28.20 15.66
CA PRO A 197 -12.48 28.05 14.48
C PRO A 197 -12.29 26.58 14.13
N LEU A 198 -12.36 26.27 12.83
CA LEU A 198 -12.20 24.93 12.27
C LEU A 198 -10.94 24.89 11.40
N PRO A 199 -10.37 23.71 11.13
CA PRO A 199 -9.32 23.56 10.13
C PRO A 199 -9.83 24.01 8.75
N LEU A 200 -8.99 24.73 8.00
CA LEU A 200 -9.32 25.17 6.66
C LEU A 200 -9.39 23.95 5.71
N PRO A 201 -10.54 23.68 5.04
CA PRO A 201 -10.62 22.59 4.09
C PRO A 201 -9.77 22.88 2.84
N THR A 202 -8.96 21.91 2.43
CA THR A 202 -8.07 22.03 1.26
C THR A 202 -8.55 21.22 0.05
N GLY A 203 -9.59 20.39 0.23
CA GLY A 203 -10.04 19.44 -0.78
C GLY A 203 -9.07 18.27 -1.03
N GLY A 204 -8.00 18.17 -0.23
CA GLY A 204 -6.95 17.16 -0.31
C GLY A 204 -6.18 17.10 -1.64
N ALA A 205 -5.08 16.34 -1.63
CA ALA A 205 -4.21 16.05 -2.78
C ALA A 205 -3.70 14.59 -2.65
N PRO A 206 -3.04 14.03 -3.67
CA PRO A 206 -2.30 12.77 -3.48
C PRO A 206 -1.35 12.89 -2.29
N LEU A 207 -1.26 11.84 -1.47
CA LEU A 207 -0.39 11.82 -0.29
C LEU A 207 1.09 11.92 -0.67
N SER A 208 1.44 11.38 -1.84
CA SER A 208 2.76 11.50 -2.45
C SER A 208 2.65 12.06 -3.86
N ASP A 209 3.47 13.06 -4.16
CA ASP A 209 3.42 13.80 -5.42
C ASP A 209 4.66 13.60 -6.30
N GLU A 210 5.68 12.88 -5.82
CA GLU A 210 6.94 12.64 -6.55
C GLU A 210 7.41 11.17 -6.52
N PRO A 211 8.04 10.67 -7.60
CA PRO A 211 8.57 9.31 -7.66
C PRO A 211 9.51 8.94 -6.51
N ALA A 212 10.35 9.87 -6.03
CA ALA A 212 11.28 9.59 -4.94
C ALA A 212 10.59 9.33 -3.59
N GLN A 213 9.44 9.96 -3.32
CA GLN A 213 8.65 9.69 -2.10
C GLN A 213 8.05 8.28 -2.17
N GLN A 214 7.62 7.87 -3.37
CA GLN A 214 7.12 6.51 -3.60
C GLN A 214 8.24 5.47 -3.54
N GLY A 215 9.41 5.80 -4.08
CA GLY A 215 10.62 4.99 -3.97
C GLY A 215 11.02 4.75 -2.54
N ARG A 216 10.93 5.77 -1.67
CA ARG A 216 11.17 5.63 -0.23
C ARG A 216 10.28 4.58 0.41
N ARG A 217 8.97 4.54 0.08
CA ARG A 217 8.06 3.47 0.55
C ARG A 217 8.51 2.11 0.10
N LEU A 218 8.86 1.98 -1.17
CA LEU A 218 9.24 0.69 -1.75
C LEU A 218 10.53 0.17 -1.12
N VAL A 219 11.50 1.05 -0.90
CA VAL A 219 12.75 0.73 -0.19
C VAL A 219 12.49 0.30 1.26
N GLN A 220 11.63 1.02 1.98
CA GLN A 220 11.20 0.64 3.33
C GLN A 220 10.52 -0.73 3.33
N ARG A 221 9.53 -0.92 2.44
CA ARG A 221 8.69 -2.12 2.34
C ARG A 221 9.46 -3.36 1.87
N ALA A 222 10.51 -3.18 1.07
CA ALA A 222 11.42 -4.24 0.66
C ALA A 222 12.57 -4.47 1.68
N HIS A 223 12.63 -3.65 2.73
CA HIS A 223 13.66 -3.68 3.76
C HIS A 223 15.09 -3.63 3.20
N CYS A 224 15.35 -2.77 2.21
CA CYS A 224 16.66 -2.75 1.52
C CYS A 224 17.83 -2.54 2.50
N VAL A 225 17.62 -1.75 3.56
CA VAL A 225 18.65 -1.46 4.56
C VAL A 225 18.99 -2.61 5.51
N GLY A 226 18.25 -3.73 5.44
CA GLY A 226 18.61 -4.97 6.14
C GLY A 226 19.88 -5.60 5.58
N CYS A 227 20.07 -5.53 4.26
CA CYS A 227 21.31 -5.93 3.60
C CYS A 227 22.23 -4.73 3.33
N HIS A 228 21.66 -3.65 2.79
CA HIS A 228 22.41 -2.46 2.40
C HIS A 228 22.43 -1.45 3.54
N GLN A 229 23.23 -1.72 4.58
CA GLN A 229 23.32 -0.82 5.72
C GLN A 229 23.76 0.58 5.29
N SER A 230 23.12 1.58 5.89
CA SER A 230 23.38 3.00 5.68
C SER A 230 24.43 3.48 6.67
N GLY A 231 25.42 4.24 6.18
CA GLY A 231 26.38 4.92 7.07
C GLY A 231 25.76 6.09 7.84
N ASP A 232 24.64 6.62 7.34
CA ASP A 232 23.81 7.62 8.01
C ASP A 232 22.81 6.94 8.95
N ALA A 233 22.93 7.18 10.26
CA ALA A 233 22.10 6.57 11.29
C ALA A 233 20.63 7.03 11.22
N THR A 234 20.37 8.27 10.81
CA THR A 234 19.01 8.79 10.61
C THR A 234 18.36 8.04 9.47
N ARG A 235 19.06 7.90 8.34
CA ARG A 235 18.57 7.12 7.19
C ARG A 235 18.33 5.66 7.55
N GLN A 236 19.27 5.02 8.24
CA GLN A 236 19.12 3.62 8.67
C GLN A 236 17.84 3.44 9.49
N THR A 237 17.61 4.31 10.47
CA THR A 237 16.41 4.28 11.32
C THR A 237 15.14 4.52 10.51
N LEU A 238 15.13 5.53 9.64
CA LEU A 238 13.96 5.86 8.82
C LEU A 238 13.58 4.75 7.83
N LEU A 239 14.54 3.95 7.38
CA LEU A 239 14.31 2.91 6.37
C LEU A 239 14.06 1.51 6.96
N ALA A 240 14.45 1.25 8.21
CA ALA A 240 14.37 -0.07 8.85
C ALA A 240 12.98 -0.44 9.43
N LEU A 241 11.89 0.06 8.84
CA LEU A 241 10.53 -0.05 9.40
C LEU A 241 9.81 -1.39 9.13
N HIS A 242 10.27 -2.19 8.16
CA HIS A 242 9.57 -3.43 7.75
C HIS A 242 10.46 -4.67 7.72
N PRO A 243 11.07 -5.09 8.86
CA PRO A 243 11.68 -6.41 8.95
C PRO A 243 10.67 -7.52 8.65
N GLY A 244 11.18 -8.68 8.25
CA GLY A 244 10.38 -9.88 8.04
C GLY A 244 9.73 -10.38 9.34
N PRO A 245 8.67 -11.22 9.23
CA PRO A 245 8.05 -11.84 10.40
C PRO A 245 9.03 -12.57 11.31
N GLY A 246 8.79 -12.52 12.62
CA GLY A 246 9.57 -13.30 13.59
C GLY A 246 9.41 -14.81 13.31
N LEU A 247 10.52 -15.54 13.34
CA LEU A 247 10.56 -16.96 12.97
C LEU A 247 10.81 -17.90 14.16
N ASP A 248 10.84 -17.36 15.38
CA ASP A 248 10.84 -18.17 16.59
C ASP A 248 9.54 -19.01 16.68
N ASP A 249 9.67 -20.23 17.18
CA ASP A 249 8.59 -21.21 17.33
C ASP A 249 7.70 -21.41 16.09
N LEU A 250 8.24 -21.22 14.88
CA LEU A 250 7.45 -21.31 13.64
C LEU A 250 6.73 -22.67 13.49
N GLY A 251 7.31 -23.77 14.01
CA GLY A 251 6.69 -25.09 13.99
C GLY A 251 5.39 -25.24 14.79
N THR A 252 5.08 -24.32 15.69
CA THR A 252 3.76 -24.26 16.38
C THR A 252 2.74 -23.42 15.63
N ARG A 253 3.16 -22.71 14.57
CA ARG A 253 2.35 -21.72 13.86
C ARG A 253 1.96 -22.13 12.44
N VAL A 254 2.83 -22.85 11.73
CA VAL A 254 2.57 -23.22 10.33
C VAL A 254 2.90 -24.67 10.02
N ARG A 255 2.25 -25.22 8.99
CA ARG A 255 2.51 -26.59 8.52
C ARG A 255 3.83 -26.68 7.75
N PRO A 256 4.62 -27.76 7.93
CA PRO A 256 5.89 -27.95 7.22
C PRO A 256 5.75 -28.01 5.70
N GLN A 257 4.65 -28.56 5.17
CA GLN A 257 4.40 -28.66 3.73
C GLN A 257 4.15 -27.28 3.11
N TRP A 258 3.43 -26.42 3.83
CA TRP A 258 3.26 -25.03 3.41
C TRP A 258 4.59 -24.29 3.41
N LEU A 259 5.44 -24.48 4.43
CA LEU A 259 6.74 -23.82 4.47
C LEU A 259 7.65 -24.26 3.31
N ARG A 260 7.65 -25.56 2.95
CA ARG A 260 8.36 -26.06 1.76
C ARG A 260 7.94 -25.33 0.49
N GLY A 261 6.62 -25.25 0.25
CA GLY A 261 6.08 -24.56 -0.91
C GLY A 261 6.42 -23.07 -0.90
N TRP A 262 6.24 -22.42 0.26
CA TRP A 262 6.54 -21.01 0.45
C TRP A 262 8.00 -20.68 0.15
N LEU A 263 8.96 -21.47 0.63
CA LEU A 263 10.39 -21.25 0.37
C LEU A 263 10.78 -21.51 -1.09
N ALA A 264 10.05 -22.38 -1.80
CA ALA A 264 10.31 -22.66 -3.21
C ALA A 264 9.83 -21.52 -4.13
N ASP A 265 8.72 -20.86 -3.78
CA ASP A 265 8.17 -19.75 -4.56
C ASP A 265 7.19 -18.92 -3.70
N PRO A 266 7.67 -17.89 -2.97
CA PRO A 266 6.81 -17.08 -2.12
C PRO A 266 5.70 -16.38 -2.92
N SER A 267 6.04 -15.90 -4.12
CA SER A 267 5.14 -15.09 -4.97
C SER A 267 3.90 -15.88 -5.41
N ARG A 268 4.06 -17.17 -5.73
CA ARG A 268 2.94 -18.07 -6.05
C ARG A 268 2.05 -18.41 -4.86
N HIS A 269 2.55 -18.29 -3.64
CA HIS A 269 1.79 -18.63 -2.42
C HIS A 269 1.03 -17.44 -1.85
N ALA A 270 1.53 -16.22 -2.05
CA ALA A 270 0.82 -14.99 -1.72
C ALA A 270 1.21 -13.88 -2.70
N ASP A 271 0.28 -13.56 -3.60
CA ASP A 271 0.42 -12.45 -4.53
C ASP A 271 0.73 -11.16 -3.77
N GLY A 272 1.76 -10.43 -4.22
CA GLY A 272 2.18 -9.18 -3.57
C GLY A 272 2.93 -9.35 -2.25
N THR A 273 3.34 -10.59 -1.89
CA THR A 273 4.32 -10.82 -0.82
C THR A 273 5.59 -10.00 -1.03
N ARG A 274 6.22 -9.57 0.07
CA ARG A 274 7.46 -8.80 0.05
C ARG A 274 8.68 -9.62 0.46
N MET A 275 8.49 -10.90 0.78
CA MET A 275 9.60 -11.84 0.82
C MET A 275 10.04 -12.10 -0.62
N PRO A 276 11.27 -11.74 -1.00
CA PRO A 276 11.76 -11.98 -2.35
C PRO A 276 11.92 -13.47 -2.62
N ASP A 277 11.96 -13.83 -3.89
CA ASP A 277 12.46 -15.14 -4.30
C ASP A 277 13.98 -15.19 -4.06
N LEU A 278 14.36 -15.96 -3.04
CA LEU A 278 15.75 -16.25 -2.69
C LEU A 278 16.26 -17.53 -3.37
N ALA A 279 15.41 -18.28 -4.07
CA ALA A 279 15.78 -19.43 -4.88
C ALA A 279 16.23 -19.02 -6.29
N HIS A 280 15.88 -17.80 -6.73
CA HIS A 280 16.25 -17.26 -8.03
C HIS A 280 17.75 -17.42 -8.32
N GLY A 281 18.05 -17.88 -9.53
CA GLY A 281 19.44 -18.16 -9.94
C GLY A 281 20.10 -19.36 -9.27
N GLY A 282 19.34 -20.22 -8.57
CA GLY A 282 19.83 -21.49 -8.00
C GLY A 282 20.33 -21.42 -6.56
N HIS A 283 19.96 -20.38 -5.81
CA HIS A 283 20.43 -20.18 -4.43
C HIS A 283 19.77 -21.09 -3.39
N LEU A 284 18.59 -21.63 -3.69
CA LEU A 284 17.90 -22.63 -2.87
C LEU A 284 17.52 -23.81 -3.74
N ASP A 285 18.28 -24.89 -3.63
CA ASP A 285 17.88 -26.19 -4.17
C ASP A 285 16.93 -26.92 -3.21
N ALA A 286 16.39 -28.06 -3.66
CA ALA A 286 15.46 -28.85 -2.85
C ALA A 286 16.07 -29.33 -1.52
N GLU A 287 17.38 -29.59 -1.47
CA GLU A 287 18.04 -30.04 -0.24
C GLU A 287 18.18 -28.88 0.76
N ALA A 288 18.56 -27.69 0.28
CA ALA A 288 18.62 -26.47 1.07
C ALA A 288 17.24 -26.09 1.63
N ILE A 289 16.17 -26.22 0.83
CA ILE A 289 14.79 -26.01 1.29
C ILE A 289 14.43 -26.99 2.40
N GLU A 290 14.73 -28.28 2.25
CA GLU A 290 14.45 -29.27 3.29
C GLU A 290 15.25 -28.98 4.58
N ASP A 291 16.53 -28.66 4.47
CA ASP A 291 17.36 -28.32 5.62
C ASP A 291 16.82 -27.09 6.36
N LEU A 292 16.43 -26.03 5.62
CA LEU A 292 15.77 -24.84 6.17
C LEU A 292 14.44 -25.18 6.85
N VAL A 293 13.60 -26.02 6.25
CA VAL A 293 12.32 -26.45 6.85
C VAL A 293 12.56 -27.19 8.15
N HIS A 294 13.54 -28.09 8.20
CA HIS A 294 13.90 -28.80 9.42
C HIS A 294 14.40 -27.85 10.52
N PHE A 295 15.22 -26.87 10.15
CA PHE A 295 15.65 -25.83 11.07
C PHE A 295 14.47 -24.99 11.57
N LEU A 296 13.60 -24.51 10.67
CA LEU A 296 12.50 -23.57 10.91
C LEU A 296 11.34 -24.16 11.71
N ILE A 297 10.91 -25.38 11.37
CA ILE A 297 9.85 -26.07 12.12
C ILE A 297 10.37 -26.55 13.47
N GLY A 298 11.61 -27.02 13.53
CA GLY A 298 12.16 -27.61 14.76
C GLY A 298 11.42 -28.89 15.17
N PRO A 299 11.55 -29.32 16.44
CA PRO A 299 10.88 -30.52 16.95
C PRO A 299 9.41 -30.31 17.31
N ALA A 300 8.92 -29.06 17.26
CA ALA A 300 7.57 -28.71 17.66
C ALA A 300 6.53 -29.35 16.73
N THR A 301 5.44 -29.84 17.32
CA THR A 301 4.30 -30.37 16.58
C THR A 301 3.16 -29.39 16.63
N LEU A 302 2.65 -28.99 15.46
CA LEU A 302 1.39 -28.28 15.32
C LEU A 302 0.24 -29.26 15.61
N PRO A 303 -0.57 -29.05 16.67
CA PRO A 303 -1.77 -29.86 16.87
C PRO A 303 -2.71 -29.61 15.70
N ASP A 304 -2.96 -30.66 14.92
CA ASP A 304 -3.70 -30.61 13.67
C ASP A 304 -5.02 -31.35 13.81
N THR A 305 -5.90 -30.81 14.64
CA THR A 305 -7.28 -31.26 14.74
C THR A 305 -8.18 -30.34 13.94
N LEU A 306 -8.91 -30.90 12.98
CA LEU A 306 -10.02 -30.23 12.32
C LEU A 306 -11.28 -30.43 13.19
N PRO A 307 -11.90 -29.39 13.76
CA PRO A 307 -13.21 -29.49 14.35
C PRO A 307 -14.27 -29.45 13.26
N ALA A 308 -15.34 -30.18 13.53
CA ALA A 308 -16.60 -30.12 12.82
C ALA A 308 -17.65 -29.45 13.72
N ASP A 309 -17.28 -28.33 14.38
CA ASP A 309 -18.23 -27.59 15.22
C ASP A 309 -18.93 -26.51 14.38
N ALA A 310 -20.04 -26.92 13.77
CA ALA A 310 -20.85 -26.03 12.95
C ALA A 310 -21.49 -24.88 13.76
N ALA A 311 -21.68 -25.03 15.07
CA ALA A 311 -22.20 -23.95 15.89
C ALA A 311 -21.14 -22.87 16.09
N LEU A 312 -19.92 -23.28 16.44
CA LEU A 312 -18.78 -22.38 16.58
C LEU A 312 -18.43 -21.67 15.26
N ALA A 313 -18.49 -22.38 14.13
CA ALA A 313 -18.30 -21.77 12.81
C ALA A 313 -19.36 -20.71 12.47
N ARG A 314 -20.63 -20.90 12.86
CA ARG A 314 -21.67 -19.88 12.70
C ARG A 314 -21.39 -18.64 13.54
N THR A 315 -20.90 -18.81 14.76
CA THR A 315 -20.45 -17.68 15.59
C THR A 315 -19.28 -16.95 14.93
N GLY A 316 -18.30 -17.68 14.39
CA GLY A 316 -17.18 -17.08 13.65
C GLY A 316 -17.62 -16.29 12.42
N ALA A 317 -18.61 -16.78 11.68
CA ALA A 317 -19.18 -16.05 10.54
C ALA A 317 -19.80 -14.72 10.98
N TRP A 318 -20.57 -14.73 12.07
CA TRP A 318 -21.15 -13.51 12.64
C TRP A 318 -20.06 -12.53 13.12
N LEU A 319 -19.00 -13.05 13.75
CA LEU A 319 -17.87 -12.21 14.20
C LEU A 319 -17.10 -11.59 13.04
N TYR A 320 -16.94 -12.28 11.91
CA TYR A 320 -16.21 -11.77 10.75
C TYR A 320 -16.77 -10.41 10.27
N ASP A 321 -18.11 -10.28 10.28
CA ASP A 321 -18.79 -9.04 9.91
C ASP A 321 -18.73 -8.00 11.03
N ARG A 322 -18.97 -8.43 12.29
CA ARG A 322 -19.10 -7.51 13.43
C ARG A 322 -17.78 -6.92 13.92
N VAL A 323 -16.70 -7.69 13.83
CA VAL A 323 -15.34 -7.22 14.06
C VAL A 323 -14.87 -6.32 12.91
N GLY A 324 -15.49 -6.45 11.73
CA GLY A 324 -15.13 -5.67 10.54
C GLY A 324 -14.00 -6.28 9.72
N CYS A 325 -13.74 -7.59 9.84
CA CYS A 325 -12.70 -8.28 9.07
C CYS A 325 -12.90 -8.08 7.55
N PHE A 326 -14.16 -8.03 7.10
CA PHE A 326 -14.53 -7.78 5.71
C PHE A 326 -14.04 -6.43 5.16
N ALA A 327 -13.82 -5.43 6.02
CA ALA A 327 -13.35 -4.10 5.60
C ALA A 327 -11.95 -4.17 4.96
N CYS A 328 -11.12 -5.11 5.40
CA CYS A 328 -9.77 -5.33 4.88
C CYS A 328 -9.67 -6.60 4.03
N HIS A 329 -10.38 -7.67 4.38
CA HIS A 329 -10.26 -8.97 3.71
C HIS A 329 -11.35 -9.23 2.65
N GLY A 330 -12.32 -8.33 2.54
CA GLY A 330 -13.43 -8.41 1.59
C GLY A 330 -14.57 -9.32 2.05
N PRO A 331 -15.72 -9.30 1.35
CA PRO A 331 -16.81 -10.23 1.61
C PRO A 331 -16.41 -11.67 1.25
N LEU A 332 -16.82 -12.64 2.07
CA LEU A 332 -16.51 -14.07 1.87
C LEU A 332 -17.65 -14.86 1.18
N GLY A 333 -18.83 -14.26 0.99
CA GLY A 333 -19.99 -14.90 0.33
C GLY A 333 -19.95 -14.86 -1.20
N ASP A 334 -20.91 -15.52 -1.86
CA ASP A 334 -20.96 -15.60 -3.34
C ASP A 334 -21.26 -14.26 -4.03
N GLU A 335 -21.84 -13.30 -3.32
CA GLU A 335 -21.98 -11.91 -3.76
C GLU A 335 -20.61 -11.23 -4.02
N ALA A 336 -19.52 -11.78 -3.49
CA ALA A 336 -18.15 -11.32 -3.77
C ALA A 336 -17.70 -11.57 -5.22
N SER A 337 -18.42 -12.37 -6.01
CA SER A 337 -17.97 -12.81 -7.34
C SER A 337 -18.73 -12.20 -8.52
N ALA A 338 -19.96 -11.70 -8.33
CA ALA A 338 -20.78 -11.20 -9.42
C ALA A 338 -20.68 -9.66 -9.59
N ASP A 339 -20.68 -8.91 -8.48
CA ASP A 339 -20.76 -7.43 -8.52
C ASP A 339 -19.46 -6.74 -8.09
N ALA A 340 -18.54 -7.43 -7.42
CA ALA A 340 -17.28 -6.84 -6.97
C ALA A 340 -16.25 -6.68 -8.10
N GLY A 341 -16.45 -7.35 -9.25
CA GLY A 341 -15.58 -7.26 -10.41
C GLY A 341 -14.10 -7.30 -10.05
N ASP A 342 -13.35 -6.35 -10.59
CA ASP A 342 -11.94 -6.13 -10.34
C ASP A 342 -11.63 -5.76 -8.85
N ALA A 343 -12.60 -5.20 -8.12
CA ALA A 343 -12.39 -4.48 -6.87
C ALA A 343 -11.91 -5.31 -5.66
N TRP A 344 -11.80 -6.63 -5.82
CA TRP A 344 -11.13 -7.52 -4.85
C TRP A 344 -9.65 -7.14 -4.63
N ARG A 345 -8.98 -6.48 -5.59
CA ARG A 345 -7.56 -6.08 -5.43
C ARG A 345 -7.34 -4.93 -4.44
N SER A 346 -8.40 -4.29 -3.97
CA SER A 346 -8.35 -3.28 -2.90
C SER A 346 -8.35 -3.91 -1.51
N TYR A 347 -8.78 -5.17 -1.40
CA TYR A 347 -8.75 -5.96 -0.18
C TYR A 347 -7.44 -6.77 -0.11
N ALA A 348 -7.08 -7.21 1.09
CA ALA A 348 -6.03 -8.21 1.31
C ALA A 348 -6.70 -9.60 1.31
N PRO A 349 -6.92 -10.25 0.16
CA PRO A 349 -7.68 -11.50 0.10
C PRO A 349 -7.05 -12.58 0.98
N LEU A 350 -7.90 -13.38 1.61
CA LEU A 350 -7.45 -14.54 2.36
C LEU A 350 -6.93 -15.60 1.39
N GLY A 351 -5.64 -15.94 1.53
CA GLY A 351 -5.04 -17.07 0.82
C GLY A 351 -5.52 -18.42 1.36
N PRO A 352 -4.89 -19.54 0.97
CA PRO A 352 -5.28 -20.87 1.43
C PRO A 352 -4.87 -21.13 2.89
N LEU A 353 -5.66 -20.64 3.83
CA LEU A 353 -5.42 -20.69 5.28
C LEU A 353 -5.24 -22.12 5.81
N ALA A 354 -6.04 -23.08 5.35
CA ALA A 354 -6.05 -24.47 5.79
C ALA A 354 -4.80 -25.24 5.36
N ARG A 355 -4.14 -24.79 4.29
CA ARG A 355 -2.81 -25.30 3.93
C ARG A 355 -1.73 -24.80 4.89
N LYS A 356 -1.92 -23.66 5.55
CA LYS A 356 -0.91 -23.02 6.38
C LYS A 356 -1.10 -23.31 7.87
N TYR A 357 -2.31 -23.15 8.37
CA TYR A 357 -2.61 -23.11 9.79
C TYR A 357 -3.38 -24.36 10.26
N SER A 358 -3.26 -24.68 11.55
CA SER A 358 -4.32 -25.35 12.32
C SER A 358 -5.21 -24.31 12.98
N ILE A 359 -6.32 -24.73 13.58
CA ILE A 359 -7.19 -23.78 14.29
C ILE A 359 -6.50 -23.11 15.45
N GLU A 360 -5.77 -23.85 16.28
CA GLU A 360 -5.09 -23.24 17.43
C GLU A 360 -4.08 -22.21 16.96
N SER A 361 -3.32 -22.50 15.91
CA SER A 361 -2.35 -21.54 15.38
C SER A 361 -2.99 -20.33 14.71
N LEU A 362 -4.12 -20.50 14.01
CA LEU A 362 -4.83 -19.38 13.41
C LEU A 362 -5.50 -18.54 14.50
N ALA A 363 -6.13 -19.17 15.49
CA ALA A 363 -6.74 -18.49 16.63
C ALA A 363 -5.69 -17.69 17.42
N ALA A 364 -4.52 -18.27 17.68
CA ALA A 364 -3.41 -17.57 18.33
C ALA A 364 -2.93 -16.37 17.49
N PHE A 365 -2.82 -16.53 16.16
CA PHE A 365 -2.48 -15.43 15.27
C PHE A 365 -3.54 -14.32 15.24
N LEU A 366 -4.83 -14.67 15.26
CA LEU A 366 -5.92 -13.69 15.28
C LEU A 366 -6.00 -12.94 16.61
N ALA A 367 -5.67 -13.60 17.71
CA ALA A 367 -5.64 -13.00 19.05
C ALA A 367 -4.50 -11.98 19.22
N ASP A 368 -3.33 -12.23 18.63
CA ASP A 368 -2.21 -11.29 18.63
C ASP A 368 -1.40 -11.38 17.32
N PRO A 369 -1.86 -10.68 16.26
CA PRO A 369 -1.16 -10.71 14.97
C PRO A 369 0.25 -10.11 15.05
N LEU A 370 0.41 -9.09 15.91
CA LEU A 370 1.62 -8.28 16.02
C LEU A 370 2.76 -9.01 16.74
N ALA A 371 2.47 -9.97 17.62
CA ALA A 371 3.50 -10.83 18.23
C ALA A 371 4.37 -11.56 17.20
N SER A 372 3.78 -11.99 16.08
CA SER A 372 4.51 -12.68 15.02
C SER A 372 4.90 -11.78 13.85
N ARG A 373 4.21 -10.64 13.72
CA ARG A 373 4.38 -9.64 12.65
C ARG A 373 4.33 -8.23 13.24
N PRO A 374 5.40 -7.76 13.90
CA PRO A 374 5.38 -6.47 14.60
C PRO A 374 5.02 -5.28 13.69
N ASN A 375 5.36 -5.36 12.40
CA ASN A 375 5.05 -4.35 11.38
C ASN A 375 3.97 -4.83 10.40
N GLY A 376 3.17 -5.83 10.79
CA GLY A 376 2.06 -6.32 10.00
C GLY A 376 0.93 -5.30 9.93
N LEU A 377 0.20 -5.28 8.81
CA LEU A 377 -0.94 -4.37 8.62
C LEU A 377 -2.19 -4.78 9.40
N MET A 378 -2.27 -6.03 9.88
CA MET A 378 -3.39 -6.52 10.65
C MET A 378 -3.21 -6.09 12.12
N PRO A 379 -4.05 -5.19 12.66
CA PRO A 379 -3.94 -4.78 14.05
C PRO A 379 -4.53 -5.84 14.98
N ASP A 380 -4.15 -5.77 16.25
CA ASP A 380 -4.85 -6.48 17.31
C ASP A 380 -6.31 -6.01 17.38
N GLN A 381 -7.24 -6.96 17.20
CA GLN A 381 -8.68 -6.73 17.19
C GLN A 381 -9.30 -6.84 18.60
N GLN A 382 -8.48 -7.06 19.63
CA GLN A 382 -8.87 -7.27 21.03
C GLN A 382 -9.88 -8.41 21.20
N LEU A 383 -9.70 -9.49 20.44
CA LEU A 383 -10.58 -10.65 20.47
C LEU A 383 -10.38 -11.47 21.75
N GLU A 384 -11.48 -11.92 22.34
CA GLU A 384 -11.40 -12.94 23.38
C GLU A 384 -10.89 -14.28 22.80
N PRO A 385 -10.30 -15.17 23.62
CA PRO A 385 -9.81 -16.46 23.16
C PRO A 385 -10.88 -17.31 22.45
N THR A 386 -12.13 -17.24 22.92
CA THR A 386 -13.29 -17.93 22.33
C THR A 386 -13.68 -17.34 20.98
N GLU A 387 -13.64 -16.02 20.83
CA GLU A 387 -13.92 -15.32 19.58
C GLU A 387 -12.87 -15.62 18.51
N SER A 388 -11.59 -15.55 18.89
CA SER A 388 -10.46 -15.90 18.01
C SER A 388 -10.58 -17.33 17.50
N ARG A 389 -10.94 -18.27 18.38
CA ARG A 389 -11.18 -19.67 18.01
C ARG A 389 -12.38 -19.83 17.10
N ALA A 390 -13.47 -19.10 17.34
CA ALA A 390 -14.67 -19.12 16.52
C ALA A 390 -14.37 -18.64 15.09
N LEU A 391 -13.69 -17.50 14.96
CA LEU A 391 -13.23 -16.95 13.68
C LEU A 391 -12.30 -17.94 12.95
N ALA A 392 -11.29 -18.49 13.63
CA ALA A 392 -10.39 -19.46 13.04
C ALA A 392 -11.12 -20.71 12.52
N THR A 393 -12.10 -21.20 13.29
CA THR A 393 -12.94 -22.35 12.90
C THR A 393 -13.74 -22.03 11.64
N PHE A 394 -14.40 -20.87 11.61
CA PHE A 394 -15.17 -20.40 10.46
C PHE A 394 -14.32 -20.27 9.21
N LEU A 395 -13.20 -19.53 9.27
CA LEU A 395 -12.36 -19.24 8.11
C LEU A 395 -11.79 -20.52 7.46
N LEU A 396 -11.36 -21.47 8.29
CA LEU A 396 -10.83 -22.75 7.81
C LEU A 396 -11.94 -23.67 7.27
N GLN A 397 -13.15 -23.61 7.82
CA GLN A 397 -14.30 -24.33 7.26
C GLN A 397 -14.74 -23.73 5.92
N TRP A 398 -14.87 -22.40 5.85
CA TRP A 398 -15.27 -21.65 4.66
C TRP A 398 -14.36 -21.94 3.46
N GLU A 399 -13.04 -21.89 3.66
CA GLU A 399 -12.08 -22.20 2.59
C GLU A 399 -12.24 -23.64 2.08
N ARG A 400 -12.41 -24.61 3.01
CA ARG A 400 -12.58 -26.02 2.64
C ARG A 400 -13.84 -26.24 1.80
N GLU A 401 -14.92 -25.56 2.13
CA GLU A 401 -16.18 -25.62 1.39
C GLU A 401 -16.00 -25.02 -0.03
N ARG A 402 -15.31 -23.88 -0.18
CA ARG A 402 -15.01 -23.28 -1.50
C ARG A 402 -14.02 -24.09 -2.34
N ALA A 403 -13.09 -24.80 -1.71
CA ALA A 403 -12.15 -25.70 -2.40
C ALA A 403 -12.83 -27.00 -2.92
N ALA A 404 -14.16 -27.08 -2.94
CA ALA A 404 -14.96 -28.27 -3.22
C ALA A 404 -14.60 -29.46 -2.32
N GLY A 405 -14.23 -29.18 -1.07
CA GLY A 405 -13.83 -30.21 -0.11
C GLY A 405 -12.49 -30.90 -0.45
N ARG A 406 -11.69 -30.36 -1.39
CA ARG A 406 -10.32 -30.84 -1.62
C ARG A 406 -9.57 -30.75 -0.30
N ARG A 407 -9.25 -31.93 0.27
CA ARG A 407 -8.42 -32.01 1.47
C ARG A 407 -7.08 -31.34 1.17
N PRO A 408 -6.47 -30.64 2.14
CA PRO A 408 -5.04 -30.39 2.07
C PRO A 408 -4.35 -31.70 1.71
N ASP A 409 -3.35 -31.66 0.83
CA ASP A 409 -2.53 -32.83 0.52
C ASP A 409 -2.20 -33.53 1.85
N ALA A 410 -2.41 -34.85 1.92
CA ALA A 410 -2.25 -35.60 3.16
C ALA A 410 -0.94 -35.15 3.81
N VAL A 411 -1.00 -34.62 5.04
CA VAL A 411 0.16 -34.10 5.77
C VAL A 411 1.16 -35.24 5.80
N ALA A 412 2.13 -35.23 4.88
CA ALA A 412 3.22 -36.20 4.91
C ALA A 412 3.85 -36.04 6.29
N SER A 413 3.88 -37.09 7.09
CA SER A 413 4.33 -37.00 8.48
C SER A 413 5.70 -36.34 8.51
N PHE A 414 5.79 -35.11 9.01
CA PHE A 414 7.04 -34.42 9.15
C PHE A 414 7.78 -35.06 10.33
N ARG A 415 8.91 -35.71 10.05
CA ARG A 415 9.78 -36.25 11.08
C ARG A 415 10.98 -35.33 11.22
N PHE A 416 11.08 -34.66 12.36
CA PHE A 416 12.21 -33.80 12.66
C PHE A 416 13.54 -34.57 12.58
N ASP A 417 14.54 -33.95 11.97
CA ASP A 417 15.90 -34.46 11.81
C ASP A 417 16.86 -33.37 12.32
N PRO A 418 17.57 -33.60 13.44
CA PRO A 418 18.46 -32.61 14.02
C PRO A 418 19.69 -32.32 13.16
N ALA A 419 20.18 -33.27 12.36
CA ALA A 419 21.32 -33.03 11.49
C ALA A 419 20.95 -32.08 10.33
N ARG A 420 19.75 -32.25 9.76
CA ARG A 420 19.18 -31.30 8.79
C ARG A 420 18.99 -29.91 9.40
N ALA A 421 18.49 -29.84 10.64
CA ALA A 421 18.29 -28.57 11.32
C ALA A 421 19.61 -27.79 11.54
N VAL A 422 20.71 -28.47 11.86
CA VAL A 422 22.04 -27.83 11.96
C VAL A 422 22.48 -27.26 10.61
N ARG A 423 22.31 -28.01 9.51
CA ARG A 423 22.64 -27.49 8.17
C ARG A 423 21.72 -26.34 7.78
N GLY A 424 20.43 -26.42 8.10
CA GLY A 424 19.46 -25.36 7.84
C GLY A 424 19.79 -24.06 8.56
N ALA A 425 20.35 -24.12 9.77
CA ALA A 425 20.83 -22.93 10.48
C ALA A 425 21.98 -22.22 9.73
N ALA A 426 22.91 -23.00 9.16
CA ALA A 426 23.98 -22.44 8.32
C ALA A 426 23.40 -21.83 7.03
N ARG A 427 22.49 -22.54 6.34
CA ARG A 427 21.80 -22.03 5.15
C ARG A 427 21.04 -20.73 5.43
N PHE A 428 20.41 -20.61 6.59
CA PHE A 428 19.67 -19.41 6.98
C PHE A 428 20.56 -18.16 7.04
N ALA A 429 21.79 -18.31 7.53
CA ALA A 429 22.79 -17.25 7.54
C ALA A 429 23.33 -16.95 6.13
N ASP A 430 23.72 -18.00 5.39
CA ASP A 430 24.38 -17.89 4.08
C ASP A 430 23.48 -17.30 2.99
N VAL A 431 22.20 -17.69 3.00
CA VAL A 431 21.18 -17.17 2.07
C VAL A 431 20.77 -15.75 2.45
N GLY A 432 21.06 -15.33 3.70
CA GLY A 432 20.75 -14.01 4.22
C GLY A 432 19.34 -13.81 4.72
N CYS A 433 18.64 -14.89 5.08
CA CYS A 433 17.32 -14.81 5.71
C CYS A 433 17.36 -13.92 6.96
N ALA A 434 18.46 -13.97 7.71
CA ALA A 434 18.74 -13.17 8.89
C ALA A 434 18.87 -11.65 8.64
N ALA A 435 18.93 -11.20 7.38
CA ALA A 435 18.93 -9.77 7.07
C ALA A 435 17.55 -9.12 7.25
N CYS A 436 16.49 -9.94 7.23
CA CYS A 436 15.12 -9.49 7.42
C CYS A 436 14.43 -10.19 8.59
N HIS A 437 14.75 -11.46 8.85
CA HIS A 437 14.05 -12.28 9.82
C HIS A 437 14.85 -12.48 11.11
N ASP A 438 14.25 -12.08 12.22
CA ASP A 438 14.76 -12.45 13.53
C ASP A 438 14.48 -13.93 13.83
N ARG A 439 15.56 -14.62 14.22
CA ARG A 439 15.49 -15.97 14.75
C ARG A 439 16.62 -16.23 15.72
N THR A 440 16.25 -16.67 16.91
CA THR A 440 17.23 -17.06 17.93
C THR A 440 17.75 -18.48 17.65
N ALA A 441 19.08 -18.66 17.68
CA ALA A 441 19.69 -19.97 17.67
C ALA A 441 19.37 -20.72 18.97
N VAL A 442 19.52 -22.06 18.97
CA VAL A 442 19.56 -22.85 20.20
C VAL A 442 20.61 -22.22 21.12
N ARG A 443 20.19 -21.65 22.27
CA ARG A 443 20.93 -20.78 23.23
C ARG A 443 20.76 -19.26 23.09
N SER A 444 19.66 -18.78 22.49
CA SER A 444 19.21 -17.37 22.59
C SER A 444 20.13 -16.33 21.96
N THR A 445 21.03 -16.72 21.05
CA THR A 445 21.85 -15.78 20.26
C THR A 445 21.23 -15.64 18.86
N PRO A 446 20.92 -14.42 18.38
CA PRO A 446 20.42 -14.23 17.02
C PRO A 446 21.42 -14.75 15.97
N ILE A 447 20.92 -15.38 14.91
CA ILE A 447 21.75 -15.73 13.76
C ILE A 447 21.98 -14.46 12.95
N ALA A 448 23.24 -14.12 12.68
CA ALA A 448 23.58 -13.01 11.80
C ALA A 448 23.56 -13.46 10.32
N SER A 449 23.18 -12.54 9.43
CA SER A 449 23.31 -12.75 7.99
C SER A 449 24.79 -12.80 7.61
N ALA A 450 25.15 -13.75 6.74
CA ALA A 450 26.48 -13.83 6.13
C ALA A 450 26.55 -13.14 4.75
N LEU A 451 25.42 -12.59 4.27
CA LEU A 451 25.41 -11.82 3.02
C LEU A 451 26.24 -10.54 3.17
N VAL A 452 27.09 -10.31 2.19
CA VAL A 452 27.84 -9.06 2.05
C VAL A 452 27.19 -8.23 0.97
N ALA A 453 26.83 -6.99 1.32
CA ALA A 453 26.17 -6.05 0.43
C ALA A 453 26.86 -4.68 0.48
N PRO A 454 26.87 -3.93 -0.64
CA PRO A 454 27.37 -2.56 -0.67
C PRO A 454 26.55 -1.64 0.25
N ALA A 455 27.17 -0.58 0.74
CA ALA A 455 26.51 0.44 1.55
C ALA A 455 25.37 1.11 0.78
N PHE A 456 24.30 1.48 1.49
CA PHE A 456 23.07 2.02 0.89
C PHE A 456 23.34 3.21 -0.06
N GLU A 457 24.18 4.14 0.36
CA GLU A 457 24.49 5.37 -0.37
C GLU A 457 25.24 5.12 -1.69
N THR A 458 25.83 3.94 -1.85
CA THR A 458 26.60 3.55 -3.04
C THR A 458 25.77 2.77 -4.06
N LEU A 459 24.51 2.50 -3.74
CA LEU A 459 23.63 1.72 -4.60
C LEU A 459 23.36 2.42 -5.93
N PRO A 460 23.56 1.74 -7.07
CA PRO A 460 23.15 2.28 -8.36
C PRO A 460 21.62 2.33 -8.48
N GLY A 461 21.13 3.23 -9.33
CA GLY A 461 19.69 3.32 -9.67
C GLY A 461 19.20 2.22 -10.62
N ASP A 462 20.08 1.33 -11.06
CA ASP A 462 19.81 0.23 -11.99
C ASP A 462 20.68 -0.99 -11.69
N GLY A 463 20.31 -2.15 -12.24
CA GLY A 463 21.03 -3.41 -12.00
C GLY A 463 20.73 -4.04 -10.64
N GLY A 464 21.40 -5.16 -10.33
CA GLY A 464 21.13 -5.94 -9.11
C GLY A 464 19.64 -6.31 -8.98
N CYS A 465 19.03 -6.02 -7.82
CA CYS A 465 17.60 -6.21 -7.57
C CYS A 465 16.70 -5.34 -8.47
N LEU A 466 17.24 -4.27 -9.07
CA LEU A 466 16.52 -3.36 -9.98
C LEU A 466 16.73 -3.72 -11.46
N ALA A 467 17.43 -4.81 -11.77
CA ALA A 467 17.49 -5.30 -13.16
C ALA A 467 16.11 -5.82 -13.59
N ALA A 468 15.79 -5.71 -14.89
CA ALA A 468 14.56 -6.32 -15.44
C ALA A 468 14.53 -7.84 -15.26
N THR A 469 15.71 -8.44 -15.15
CA THR A 469 15.92 -9.83 -14.78
C THR A 469 17.10 -9.84 -13.82
N PRO A 470 16.85 -9.93 -12.50
CA PRO A 470 17.92 -9.97 -11.51
C PRO A 470 18.95 -11.07 -11.83
N PRO A 471 20.26 -10.82 -11.67
CA PRO A 471 21.26 -11.86 -11.85
C PRO A 471 21.17 -12.91 -10.73
N ALA A 472 21.69 -14.12 -11.00
CA ALA A 472 21.92 -15.11 -9.95
C ALA A 472 22.84 -14.52 -8.87
N GLY A 473 22.57 -14.79 -7.59
CA GLY A 473 23.26 -14.09 -6.49
C GLY A 473 22.39 -13.10 -5.74
N VAL A 474 21.32 -12.62 -6.37
CA VAL A 474 20.58 -11.46 -5.90
C VAL A 474 19.11 -11.82 -5.70
N PRO A 475 18.49 -11.40 -4.57
CA PRO A 475 17.07 -11.62 -4.35
C PRO A 475 16.20 -11.02 -5.47
N ASP A 476 15.21 -11.78 -5.93
CA ASP A 476 14.22 -11.28 -6.89
C ASP A 476 12.95 -10.83 -6.16
N TYR A 477 12.74 -9.52 -6.11
CA TYR A 477 11.55 -8.91 -5.52
C TYR A 477 10.38 -8.78 -6.51
N GLY A 478 10.58 -9.08 -7.79
CA GLY A 478 9.57 -8.96 -8.83
C GLY A 478 9.15 -7.51 -9.13
N PHE A 479 10.05 -6.53 -8.93
CA PHE A 479 9.71 -5.12 -9.14
C PHE A 479 9.33 -4.82 -10.59
N ASP A 480 8.17 -4.20 -10.77
CA ASP A 480 7.75 -3.75 -12.09
C ASP A 480 8.56 -2.52 -12.57
N PRO A 481 8.45 -2.09 -13.85
CA PRO A 481 9.21 -0.94 -14.35
C PRO A 481 8.99 0.36 -13.56
N TYR A 482 7.77 0.59 -13.04
CA TYR A 482 7.44 1.78 -12.28
C TYR A 482 8.07 1.75 -10.88
N GLU A 483 7.99 0.61 -10.19
CA GLU A 483 8.65 0.43 -8.90
C GLU A 483 10.16 0.64 -9.02
N ARG A 484 10.78 0.12 -10.08
CA ARG A 484 12.21 0.31 -10.34
C ARG A 484 12.57 1.78 -10.55
N GLU A 485 11.80 2.51 -11.35
CA GLU A 485 12.01 3.95 -11.57
C GLU A 485 11.85 4.76 -10.28
N ALA A 486 10.81 4.48 -9.50
CA ALA A 486 10.57 5.15 -8.22
C ALA A 486 11.71 4.88 -7.22
N ILE A 487 12.15 3.62 -7.09
CA ILE A 487 13.29 3.25 -6.23
C ILE A 487 14.55 3.97 -6.70
N ALA A 488 14.85 3.96 -8.00
CA ALA A 488 16.01 4.64 -8.58
C ALA A 488 16.01 6.16 -8.27
N ALA A 489 14.85 6.81 -8.37
CA ALA A 489 14.69 8.22 -8.02
C ALA A 489 15.00 8.47 -6.53
N TYR A 490 14.55 7.57 -5.64
CA TYR A 490 14.89 7.68 -4.22
C TYR A 490 16.37 7.43 -3.93
N LEU A 491 16.99 6.43 -4.55
CA LEU A 491 18.43 6.14 -4.39
C LEU A 491 19.28 7.34 -4.84
N THR A 492 18.94 7.95 -5.98
CA THR A 492 19.60 9.16 -6.47
C THR A 492 19.50 10.29 -5.44
N ARG A 493 18.32 10.48 -4.84
CA ARG A 493 18.11 11.50 -3.81
C ARG A 493 18.86 11.18 -2.51
N ALA A 494 18.90 9.92 -2.11
CA ALA A 494 19.63 9.49 -0.91
C ALA A 494 21.15 9.66 -1.07
N ALA A 495 21.69 9.45 -2.27
CA ALA A 495 23.10 9.65 -2.57
C ALA A 495 23.51 11.14 -2.59
N ALA A 496 22.56 12.06 -2.79
CA ALA A 496 22.84 13.49 -2.92
C ALA A 496 23.18 14.20 -1.60
N GLY A 497 22.88 13.61 -0.45
CA GLY A 497 23.13 14.25 0.85
C GLY A 497 22.67 13.42 2.04
N PRO A 498 22.84 13.93 3.28
CA PRO A 498 22.35 13.27 4.48
C PRO A 498 20.82 13.16 4.50
N ALA A 499 20.29 12.20 5.26
CA ALA A 499 18.86 12.12 5.50
C ALA A 499 18.40 13.30 6.36
N VAL A 500 17.23 13.82 6.01
CA VAL A 500 16.58 14.92 6.72
C VAL A 500 15.21 14.45 7.17
N ALA A 501 14.86 14.73 8.41
CA ALA A 501 13.56 14.38 8.96
C ALA A 501 12.46 15.27 8.33
N THR A 502 11.45 14.61 7.76
CA THR A 502 10.37 15.22 7.00
C THR A 502 9.04 14.63 7.46
N PRO A 503 8.44 15.17 8.54
CA PRO A 503 7.27 14.57 9.16
C PRO A 503 6.05 14.52 8.23
N LEU A 504 5.97 15.42 7.23
CA LEU A 504 4.91 15.37 6.20
C LEU A 504 5.06 14.19 5.26
N ASP A 505 6.29 13.88 4.82
CA ASP A 505 6.54 12.68 4.04
C ASP A 505 6.27 11.45 4.91
N ASP A 506 6.74 11.43 6.16
CA ASP A 506 6.50 10.32 7.08
C ASP A 506 5.01 10.08 7.30
N LEU A 507 4.21 11.13 7.49
CA LEU A 507 2.75 11.01 7.58
C LEU A 507 2.15 10.39 6.32
N ALA A 508 2.55 10.86 5.13
CA ALA A 508 2.08 10.31 3.87
C ALA A 508 2.43 8.81 3.75
N LEU A 509 3.67 8.44 4.07
CA LEU A 509 4.13 7.06 4.08
C LEU A 509 3.26 6.18 5.00
N HIS A 510 2.99 6.62 6.23
CA HIS A 510 2.18 5.86 7.18
C HIS A 510 0.73 5.70 6.71
N LEU A 511 0.11 6.77 6.21
CA LEU A 511 -1.27 6.73 5.70
C LEU A 511 -1.41 5.78 4.51
N GLU A 512 -0.42 5.74 3.61
CA GLU A 512 -0.41 4.84 2.46
C GLU A 512 -0.07 3.40 2.85
N GLN A 513 0.90 3.19 3.75
CA GLN A 513 1.30 1.86 4.22
C GLN A 513 0.15 1.14 4.94
N LEU A 514 -0.56 1.85 5.82
CA LEU A 514 -1.72 1.34 6.55
C LEU A 514 -3.00 1.36 5.73
N ALA A 515 -2.94 1.81 4.47
CA ALA A 515 -4.10 1.96 3.58
C ALA A 515 -5.27 2.74 4.24
N CYS A 516 -4.97 3.74 5.08
CA CYS A 516 -5.99 4.48 5.83
C CYS A 516 -7.06 5.08 4.92
N THR A 517 -6.65 5.50 3.72
CA THR A 517 -7.52 6.11 2.72
C THR A 517 -8.34 5.11 1.90
N ALA A 518 -8.26 3.81 2.20
CA ALA A 518 -9.23 2.83 1.70
C ALA A 518 -10.59 2.99 2.41
N CYS A 519 -10.57 3.41 3.67
CA CYS A 519 -11.78 3.52 4.52
C CYS A 519 -12.07 4.95 5.00
N HIS A 520 -11.05 5.80 5.18
CA HIS A 520 -11.21 7.17 5.66
C HIS A 520 -10.93 8.20 4.57
N ALA A 521 -11.78 9.21 4.47
CA ALA A 521 -11.45 10.40 3.70
C ALA A 521 -10.38 11.23 4.44
N TYR A 522 -9.44 11.81 3.70
CA TYR A 522 -8.40 12.68 4.24
C TYR A 522 -8.50 14.07 3.59
N GLN A 523 -8.77 15.10 4.40
CA GLN A 523 -8.92 16.50 3.96
C GLN A 523 -10.00 16.72 2.89
N GLY A 524 -11.05 15.89 2.89
CA GLY A 524 -12.16 15.98 1.94
C GLY A 524 -11.91 15.31 0.58
N ALA A 525 -10.72 14.73 0.37
CA ALA A 525 -10.42 13.84 -0.75
C ALA A 525 -9.94 12.47 -0.24
N LEU A 526 -9.67 11.55 -1.17
CA LEU A 526 -9.33 10.16 -0.86
C LEU A 526 -10.45 9.49 -0.04
N GLY A 527 -10.27 8.22 0.33
CA GLY A 527 -11.32 7.45 1.00
C GLY A 527 -12.15 6.59 0.06
N PRO A 528 -13.07 5.79 0.63
CA PRO A 528 -13.86 4.83 -0.11
C PRO A 528 -14.76 5.53 -1.13
N GLY A 529 -14.86 4.92 -2.30
CA GLY A 529 -15.81 5.31 -3.32
C GLY A 529 -17.27 5.21 -2.86
N PRO A 530 -18.22 5.93 -3.49
CA PRO A 530 -19.63 5.93 -3.10
C PRO A 530 -20.24 4.54 -2.98
N ALA A 531 -19.83 3.59 -3.83
CA ALA A 531 -20.30 2.20 -3.81
C ALA A 531 -19.91 1.42 -2.54
N VAL A 532 -18.81 1.81 -1.87
CA VAL A 532 -18.31 1.18 -0.64
C VAL A 532 -18.65 2.01 0.60
N THR A 533 -18.81 3.33 0.47
CA THR A 533 -19.13 4.22 1.60
C THR A 533 -20.35 3.75 2.39
N ARG A 534 -21.35 3.15 1.72
CA ARG A 534 -22.55 2.57 2.36
C ARG A 534 -22.25 1.45 3.38
N LEU A 535 -21.12 0.77 3.24
CA LEU A 535 -20.68 -0.30 4.13
C LEU A 535 -19.97 0.24 5.40
N PHE A 536 -19.68 1.54 5.43
CA PHE A 536 -18.99 2.21 6.53
C PHE A 536 -19.88 3.23 7.26
N ALA A 537 -21.18 3.27 6.95
CA ALA A 537 -22.15 4.10 7.66
C ALA A 537 -22.56 3.43 8.97
N THR A 538 -22.71 4.21 10.04
CA THR A 538 -23.29 3.72 11.29
C THR A 538 -24.82 3.64 11.17
N GLU A 539 -25.46 2.72 11.92
CA GLU A 539 -26.94 2.64 12.01
C GLU A 539 -27.48 3.96 12.61
N GLY A 540 -27.81 4.91 11.74
CA GLY A 540 -28.21 6.28 12.12
C GLY A 540 -27.85 7.34 11.09
N GLU A 541 -26.94 7.06 10.16
CA GLU A 541 -26.51 7.98 9.09
C GLU A 541 -27.13 7.66 7.71
N ALA A 542 -27.86 6.54 7.58
CA ALA A 542 -28.46 6.05 6.34
C ALA A 542 -29.87 6.59 6.09
#